data_AF-A0AAD9WE83-F1
#
_entry.id   AF-A0AAD9WE83-F1
#
_cell.length_a   1.000
_cell.length_b   1.000
_cell.length_c   1.000
_cell.angle_alpha   90.00
_cell.angle_beta   90.00
_cell.angle_gamma   90.00
#
_symmetry.space_group_name_H-M   'P 1'
#
loop_
_entity.id
_entity.type
_entity.pdbx_description
1 polymer ?
#
loop_
_entity_poly.entity_id
_entity_poly.type
_entity_poly.pdbx_seq_one_letter_code
_entity_poly.pdbx_strand_id
1 'polypeptide(L)'
;MQRTDQDFQDGLALDILSPKNRTIVVTQNNAPLSTIYMLGTTGGPFVALSNYSYIIKTSDQAGDLIAKIEIPYDVAMLTEEGIQESNTYVAALASDGQSWSIEDSTRNVHRSENNTRIEKMTAIDGEYILVGRKSVDVGNIFVQYGQGATRTANFTGGTGNQCVEFIDGMRFTVQTNKDLQMNIELKEGVNPKTLPPNTVSLNSFMWIVNTSAPFERVNAEMLVPCENMLVAMNPDGSSPSTMLTVGRRALNATSGQFLPFNRDAQYVRELPVDKVVVPQVTQLDGQYVILVGQAKSVGQTMPHAGIVKAGKRNTGRTGRSGDLRS
;
A
#
# COMPACT_ATOMS: atom_id res chain seq x y z
N MET A 1 -0.31 -36.49 -13.01
CA MET A 1 -1.13 -35.34 -12.63
C MET A 1 -2.57 -35.78 -12.64
N GLN A 2 -3.23 -35.73 -11.50
CA GLN A 2 -4.65 -36.06 -11.39
C GLN A 2 -5.39 -34.78 -11.01
N ARG A 3 -6.48 -34.50 -11.72
CA ARG A 3 -7.42 -33.44 -11.33
C ARG A 3 -8.34 -33.98 -10.25
N THR A 4 -8.58 -33.19 -9.22
CA THR A 4 -9.49 -33.46 -8.13
C THR A 4 -10.48 -32.31 -8.05
N ASP A 5 -11.75 -32.62 -8.33
CA ASP A 5 -12.88 -31.75 -8.06
C ASP A 5 -13.50 -32.23 -6.73
N GLN A 6 -13.55 -31.35 -5.73
CA GLN A 6 -14.08 -31.65 -4.40
C GLN A 6 -15.13 -30.62 -3.98
N ASP A 7 -16.37 -31.08 -3.86
CA ASP A 7 -17.48 -30.29 -3.33
C ASP A 7 -17.68 -30.58 -1.84
N PHE A 8 -17.98 -29.55 -1.08
CA PHE A 8 -18.29 -29.62 0.35
C PHE A 8 -19.78 -29.37 0.60
N GLN A 9 -20.28 -29.79 1.76
CA GLN A 9 -21.71 -29.74 2.08
C GLN A 9 -22.28 -28.32 2.09
N ASP A 10 -21.47 -27.33 2.44
CA ASP A 10 -21.84 -25.92 2.48
C ASP A 10 -21.68 -25.22 1.13
N GLY A 11 -21.34 -25.97 0.08
CA GLY A 11 -21.22 -25.50 -1.29
C GLY A 11 -19.85 -24.93 -1.65
N LEU A 12 -18.87 -24.89 -0.73
CA LEU A 12 -17.47 -24.70 -1.12
C LEU A 12 -17.09 -25.76 -2.17
N ALA A 13 -16.46 -25.33 -3.25
CA ALA A 13 -15.90 -26.24 -4.24
C ALA A 13 -14.43 -25.93 -4.50
N LEU A 14 -13.61 -26.98 -4.57
CA LEU A 14 -12.19 -26.91 -4.88
C LEU A 14 -11.90 -27.70 -6.16
N ASP A 15 -11.24 -27.07 -7.13
CA ASP A 15 -10.75 -27.72 -8.35
C ASP A 15 -9.23 -27.62 -8.36
N ILE A 16 -8.56 -28.77 -8.29
CA ILE A 16 -7.12 -28.85 -8.01
C ILE A 16 -6.47 -29.83 -8.96
N LEU A 17 -5.41 -29.38 -9.64
CA LEU A 17 -4.50 -30.22 -10.38
C LEU A 17 -3.17 -30.30 -9.63
N SER A 18 -2.83 -31.51 -9.15
CA SER A 18 -1.60 -31.74 -8.39
C SER A 18 -0.62 -32.66 -9.13
N PRO A 19 0.70 -32.35 -9.13
CA PRO A 19 1.73 -33.26 -9.65
C PRO A 19 1.98 -34.48 -8.75
N LYS A 20 1.61 -34.42 -7.47
CA LYS A 20 1.84 -35.48 -6.47
C LYS A 20 0.58 -35.77 -5.64
N ASN A 21 0.52 -36.95 -5.03
CA ASN A 21 -0.56 -37.29 -4.11
C ASN A 21 -0.40 -36.48 -2.82
N ARG A 22 -1.46 -35.77 -2.42
CA ARG A 22 -1.50 -34.89 -1.25
C ARG A 22 -2.82 -35.05 -0.53
N THR A 23 -2.79 -34.88 0.78
CA THR A 23 -4.01 -34.74 1.57
C THR A 23 -4.36 -33.27 1.69
N ILE A 24 -5.64 -32.95 1.51
CA ILE A 24 -6.18 -31.62 1.75
C ILE A 24 -7.12 -31.71 2.94
N VAL A 25 -6.97 -30.76 3.85
CA VAL A 25 -7.85 -30.59 5.00
C VAL A 25 -8.49 -29.22 4.89
N VAL A 26 -9.82 -29.18 5.00
CA VAL A 26 -10.60 -27.95 5.07
C VAL A 26 -11.29 -27.89 6.41
N THR A 27 -11.15 -26.77 7.11
CA THR A 27 -11.78 -26.51 8.40
C THR A 27 -12.40 -25.12 8.41
N GLN A 28 -13.54 -24.96 9.07
CA GLN A 28 -14.17 -23.66 9.26
C GLN A 28 -13.60 -22.97 10.51
N ASN A 29 -13.23 -21.69 10.39
CA ASN A 29 -12.97 -20.81 11.53
C ASN A 29 -14.20 -19.92 11.76
N ASN A 30 -14.88 -20.13 12.89
CA ASN A 30 -16.12 -19.43 13.25
C ASN A 30 -15.89 -18.08 13.94
N ALA A 31 -14.65 -17.63 14.05
CA ALA A 31 -14.27 -16.31 14.56
C ALA A 31 -13.25 -15.68 13.60
N PRO A 32 -13.63 -15.41 12.33
CA PRO A 32 -12.73 -14.81 11.36
C PRO A 32 -12.35 -13.38 11.78
N LEU A 33 -11.19 -12.92 11.31
CA LEU A 33 -10.80 -11.52 11.41
C LEU A 33 -11.86 -10.60 10.77
N SER A 34 -12.05 -9.39 11.32
CA SER A 34 -12.97 -8.42 10.75
C SER A 34 -12.60 -8.04 9.31
N THR A 35 -13.58 -8.04 8.41
CA THR A 35 -13.42 -7.70 6.98
C THR A 35 -13.32 -6.20 6.72
N ILE A 36 -13.26 -5.37 7.77
CA ILE A 36 -12.95 -3.95 7.63
C ILE A 36 -11.46 -3.73 7.34
N TYR A 37 -10.60 -4.68 7.73
CA TYR A 37 -9.16 -4.63 7.52
C TYR A 37 -8.81 -5.32 6.20
N MET A 38 -8.75 -4.54 5.13
CA MET A 38 -8.57 -5.04 3.76
C MET A 38 -7.36 -4.40 3.08
N LEU A 39 -6.53 -5.26 2.51
CA LEU A 39 -5.44 -4.95 1.58
C LEU A 39 -5.88 -5.21 0.14
N GLY A 40 -5.27 -4.47 -0.79
CA GLY A 40 -5.51 -4.62 -2.22
C GLY A 40 -6.56 -3.65 -2.74
N THR A 41 -7.62 -4.17 -3.36
CA THR A 41 -8.64 -3.41 -4.09
C THR A 41 -9.33 -2.40 -3.19
N THR A 42 -9.37 -1.16 -3.63
CA THR A 42 -9.94 -0.05 -2.89
C THR A 42 -11.35 0.24 -3.42
N GLY A 43 -12.16 1.09 -2.79
CA GLY A 43 -13.43 1.52 -3.37
C GLY A 43 -14.70 1.10 -2.64
N GLY A 44 -14.61 0.71 -1.38
CA GLY A 44 -15.78 0.63 -0.51
C GLY A 44 -15.52 -0.18 0.75
N PRO A 45 -16.31 0.01 1.82
CA PRO A 45 -16.24 -0.89 2.96
C PRO A 45 -16.65 -2.30 2.52
N PHE A 46 -15.87 -3.28 2.95
CA PHE A 46 -16.17 -4.69 2.76
C PHE A 46 -16.90 -5.23 3.98
N VAL A 47 -17.91 -6.04 3.72
CA VAL A 47 -18.63 -6.80 4.75
C VAL A 47 -18.45 -8.28 4.52
N ALA A 48 -18.37 -9.04 5.60
CA ALA A 48 -18.40 -10.49 5.54
C ALA A 48 -19.76 -10.95 5.03
N LEU A 49 -19.75 -11.89 4.09
CA LEU A 49 -20.93 -12.58 3.56
C LEU A 49 -21.04 -14.00 4.13
N SER A 50 -20.17 -14.34 5.08
CA SER A 50 -20.22 -15.58 5.83
C SER A 50 -19.82 -15.29 7.29
N ASN A 51 -20.36 -16.07 8.21
CA ASN A 51 -20.01 -16.00 9.64
C ASN A 51 -18.77 -16.82 10.01
N TYR A 52 -18.17 -17.48 9.02
CA TYR A 52 -16.93 -18.24 9.15
C TYR A 52 -16.03 -18.02 7.92
N SER A 53 -14.76 -18.37 8.06
CA SER A 53 -13.79 -18.49 6.98
C SER A 53 -13.35 -19.95 6.80
N TYR A 54 -12.79 -20.27 5.64
CA TYR A 54 -12.25 -21.58 5.30
C TYR A 54 -10.74 -21.59 5.48
N ILE A 55 -10.24 -22.43 6.38
CA ILE A 55 -8.82 -22.74 6.47
C ILE A 55 -8.56 -23.99 5.63
N ILE A 56 -7.76 -23.85 4.58
CA ILE A 56 -7.34 -24.92 3.69
C ILE A 56 -5.87 -25.22 3.93
N LYS A 57 -5.54 -26.49 4.14
CA LYS A 57 -4.16 -26.95 4.32
C LYS A 57 -3.87 -28.20 3.51
N THR A 58 -2.73 -28.21 2.83
CA THR A 58 -2.16 -29.39 2.21
C THR A 58 -1.16 -30.06 3.15
N SER A 59 -0.89 -31.34 2.93
CA SER A 59 0.07 -32.13 3.73
C SER A 59 1.51 -31.60 3.70
N ASP A 60 1.88 -30.85 2.67
CA ASP A 60 3.26 -30.41 2.38
C ASP A 60 3.39 -28.91 2.05
N GLN A 61 2.37 -28.08 2.32
CA GLN A 61 2.36 -26.65 1.99
C GLN A 61 2.67 -26.38 0.51
N ALA A 62 1.91 -27.03 -0.37
CA ALA A 62 2.23 -27.11 -1.78
C ALA A 62 2.11 -25.75 -2.51
N GLY A 63 3.20 -25.36 -3.17
CA GLY A 63 3.26 -24.20 -4.08
C GLY A 63 3.46 -24.56 -5.55
N ASP A 64 3.17 -25.81 -5.92
CA ASP A 64 3.31 -26.39 -7.27
C ASP A 64 1.97 -26.94 -7.81
N LEU A 65 0.86 -26.34 -7.39
CA LEU A 65 -0.49 -26.73 -7.77
C LEU A 65 -1.02 -25.83 -8.89
N ILE A 66 -2.08 -26.26 -9.58
CA ILE A 66 -3.02 -25.34 -10.21
C ILE A 66 -4.33 -25.53 -9.46
N ALA A 67 -4.86 -24.46 -8.89
CA ALA A 67 -6.06 -24.52 -8.07
C ALA A 67 -7.05 -23.39 -8.40
N LYS A 68 -8.30 -23.67 -8.03
CA LYS A 68 -9.41 -22.73 -8.01
C LYS A 68 -10.24 -23.00 -6.75
N ILE A 69 -10.64 -21.93 -6.08
CA ILE A 69 -11.61 -21.95 -4.97
C ILE A 69 -12.90 -21.32 -5.47
N GLU A 70 -14.03 -21.93 -5.15
CA GLU A 70 -15.37 -21.38 -5.39
C GLU A 70 -16.16 -21.35 -4.08
N ILE A 71 -16.65 -20.17 -3.71
CA ILE A 71 -17.48 -20.00 -2.51
C ILE A 71 -18.86 -19.48 -2.94
N PRO A 72 -19.95 -20.13 -2.52
CA PRO A 72 -21.30 -19.70 -2.86
C PRO A 72 -21.69 -18.46 -2.06
N TYR A 73 -22.48 -17.58 -2.68
CA TYR A 73 -23.11 -16.44 -2.03
C TYR A 73 -24.63 -16.59 -1.98
N ASP A 74 -25.25 -16.04 -0.94
CA ASP A 74 -26.70 -15.97 -0.82
C ASP A 74 -27.22 -14.63 -1.38
N VAL A 75 -28.05 -14.71 -2.43
CA VAL A 75 -28.67 -13.55 -3.10
C VAL A 75 -29.58 -12.75 -2.16
N ALA A 76 -30.25 -13.40 -1.20
CA ALA A 76 -31.12 -12.72 -0.25
C ALA A 76 -30.30 -11.84 0.70
N MET A 77 -29.22 -12.38 1.25
CA MET A 77 -28.26 -11.64 2.08
C MET A 77 -27.59 -10.51 1.30
N LEU A 78 -27.19 -10.74 0.05
CA LEU A 78 -26.66 -9.66 -0.81
C LEU A 78 -27.67 -8.51 -0.96
N THR A 79 -28.94 -8.83 -1.18
CA THR A 79 -30.02 -7.86 -1.32
C THR A 79 -30.25 -7.08 -0.02
N GLU A 80 -30.25 -7.77 1.12
CA GLU A 80 -30.37 -7.16 2.46
C GLU A 80 -29.22 -6.18 2.75
N GLU A 81 -28.00 -6.56 2.37
CA GLU A 81 -26.80 -5.73 2.56
C GLU A 81 -26.63 -4.64 1.49
N GLY A 82 -27.49 -4.61 0.46
CA GLY A 82 -27.41 -3.65 -0.65
C GLY A 82 -26.20 -3.87 -1.56
N ILE A 83 -25.77 -5.12 -1.72
CA ILE A 83 -24.57 -5.51 -2.47
C ILE A 83 -24.99 -6.19 -3.77
N GLN A 84 -24.38 -5.78 -4.87
CA GLN A 84 -24.57 -6.46 -6.15
C GLN A 84 -23.73 -7.73 -6.21
N GLU A 85 -24.24 -8.76 -6.88
CA GLU A 85 -23.52 -10.03 -7.13
C GLU A 85 -22.13 -9.80 -7.72
N SER A 86 -21.96 -8.85 -8.66
CA SER A 86 -20.65 -8.53 -9.24
C SER A 86 -19.66 -7.85 -8.27
N ASN A 87 -20.11 -7.48 -7.08
CA ASN A 87 -19.30 -6.90 -6.00
C ASN A 87 -19.02 -7.92 -4.89
N THR A 88 -19.09 -9.22 -5.17
CA THR A 88 -18.55 -10.25 -4.29
C THR A 88 -17.09 -10.55 -4.60
N TYR A 89 -16.36 -10.96 -3.57
CA TYR A 89 -14.94 -11.29 -3.61
C TYR A 89 -14.67 -12.44 -2.65
N VAL A 90 -13.69 -13.29 -2.98
CA VAL A 90 -13.08 -14.18 -1.99
C VAL A 90 -11.81 -13.50 -1.52
N ALA A 91 -11.74 -13.20 -0.23
CA ALA A 91 -10.58 -12.58 0.38
C ALA A 91 -9.72 -13.64 1.09
N ALA A 92 -8.40 -13.54 0.95
CA ALA A 92 -7.44 -14.42 1.61
C ALA A 92 -6.78 -13.70 2.78
N LEU A 93 -6.58 -14.38 3.92
CA LEU A 93 -5.88 -13.79 5.06
C LEU A 93 -4.47 -13.42 4.63
N ALA A 94 -4.10 -12.14 4.79
CA ALA A 94 -2.80 -11.67 4.41
C ALA A 94 -1.71 -12.28 5.30
N SER A 95 -0.47 -12.24 4.82
CA SER A 95 0.69 -12.77 5.55
C SER A 95 0.96 -12.07 6.89
N ASP A 96 0.38 -10.88 7.12
CA ASP A 96 0.45 -10.18 8.40
C ASP A 96 -0.48 -10.78 9.48
N GLY A 97 -1.45 -11.63 9.07
CA GLY A 97 -2.46 -12.21 9.96
C GLY A 97 -3.42 -11.18 10.58
N GLN A 98 -3.40 -9.94 10.09
CA GLN A 98 -4.11 -8.78 10.66
C GLN A 98 -4.97 -8.06 9.63
N SER A 99 -4.93 -8.50 8.37
CA SER A 99 -5.80 -8.01 7.31
C SER A 99 -6.15 -9.14 6.35
N TRP A 100 -7.24 -8.94 5.61
CA TRP A 100 -7.60 -9.74 4.46
C TRP A 100 -7.05 -9.09 3.19
N SER A 101 -6.84 -9.87 2.15
CA SER A 101 -6.33 -9.41 0.86
C SER A 101 -7.24 -9.86 -0.26
N ILE A 102 -7.50 -8.96 -1.22
CA ILE A 102 -8.23 -9.26 -2.45
C ILE A 102 -7.32 -8.99 -3.64
N GLU A 103 -7.34 -9.94 -4.59
CA GLU A 103 -6.69 -9.80 -5.87
C GLU A 103 -7.73 -9.84 -7.00
N ASP A 104 -7.96 -8.69 -7.65
CA ASP A 104 -8.98 -8.58 -8.71
C ASP A 104 -8.63 -9.34 -9.99
N SER A 105 -7.35 -9.48 -10.31
CA SER A 105 -6.88 -10.13 -11.56
C SER A 105 -7.14 -11.63 -11.63
N THR A 106 -7.40 -12.25 -10.47
CA THR A 106 -7.70 -13.66 -10.31
C THR A 106 -9.17 -13.90 -9.95
N ARG A 107 -9.97 -12.84 -9.82
CA ARG A 107 -11.39 -12.92 -9.47
C ARG A 107 -12.26 -13.32 -10.65
N ASN A 108 -13.20 -14.21 -10.39
CA ASN A 108 -14.33 -14.50 -11.29
C ASN A 108 -15.63 -14.61 -10.50
N VAL A 109 -16.72 -14.02 -11.01
CA VAL A 109 -18.06 -14.11 -10.41
C VAL A 109 -18.96 -14.88 -11.36
N HIS A 110 -19.43 -16.05 -10.94
CA HIS A 110 -20.33 -16.87 -11.73
C HIS A 110 -21.78 -16.70 -11.29
N ARG A 111 -22.49 -15.78 -11.96
CA ARG A 111 -23.84 -15.37 -11.55
C ARG A 111 -24.92 -16.44 -11.71
N SER A 112 -24.80 -17.36 -12.66
CA SER A 112 -25.79 -18.44 -12.82
C SER A 112 -25.67 -19.53 -11.75
N GLU A 113 -24.50 -19.65 -11.12
CA GLU A 113 -24.22 -20.65 -10.07
C GLU A 113 -24.15 -20.01 -8.68
N ASN A 114 -24.34 -18.69 -8.58
CA ASN A 114 -24.19 -17.91 -7.35
C ASN A 114 -22.84 -18.11 -6.64
N ASN A 115 -21.75 -18.19 -7.40
CA ASN A 115 -20.41 -18.45 -6.87
C ASN A 115 -19.44 -17.29 -7.13
N THR A 116 -18.54 -17.07 -6.17
CA THR A 116 -17.36 -16.20 -6.34
C THR A 116 -16.10 -17.04 -6.27
N ARG A 117 -15.13 -16.74 -7.15
CA ARG A 117 -13.96 -17.59 -7.37
C ARG A 117 -12.65 -16.83 -7.26
N ILE A 118 -11.63 -17.53 -6.80
CA ILE A 118 -10.23 -17.23 -7.10
C ILE A 118 -9.76 -18.27 -8.12
N GLU A 119 -9.29 -17.81 -9.27
CA GLU A 119 -8.72 -18.63 -10.33
C GLU A 119 -7.19 -18.47 -10.40
N LYS A 120 -6.53 -19.29 -11.21
CA LYS A 120 -5.08 -19.21 -11.49
C LYS A 120 -4.20 -19.34 -10.24
N MET A 121 -4.67 -20.02 -9.21
CA MET A 121 -3.91 -20.21 -7.99
C MET A 121 -2.78 -21.22 -8.23
N THR A 122 -1.58 -20.93 -7.71
CA THR A 122 -0.43 -21.86 -7.75
C THR A 122 -0.14 -22.53 -6.40
N ALA A 123 -0.81 -22.06 -5.35
CA ALA A 123 -0.86 -22.60 -4.00
C ALA A 123 -2.30 -22.42 -3.50
N ILE A 124 -2.77 -23.28 -2.59
CA ILE A 124 -4.13 -23.19 -2.03
C ILE A 124 -4.16 -23.06 -0.51
N ASP A 125 -3.04 -23.32 0.17
CA ASP A 125 -2.95 -23.19 1.62
C ASP A 125 -3.24 -21.74 2.04
N GLY A 126 -4.12 -21.57 3.00
CA GLY A 126 -4.53 -20.24 3.47
C GLY A 126 -5.85 -20.25 4.22
N GLU A 127 -6.28 -19.06 4.61
CA GLU A 127 -7.61 -18.82 5.17
C GLU A 127 -8.39 -17.90 4.23
N TYR A 128 -9.63 -18.25 3.88
CA TYR A 128 -10.42 -17.58 2.87
C TYR A 128 -11.82 -17.24 3.38
N ILE A 129 -12.32 -16.06 3.05
CA ILE A 129 -13.67 -15.61 3.44
C ILE A 129 -14.38 -14.97 2.26
N LEU A 130 -15.69 -15.19 2.15
CA LEU A 130 -16.51 -14.48 1.19
C LEU A 130 -16.84 -13.08 1.73
N VAL A 131 -16.58 -12.06 0.93
CA VAL A 131 -16.88 -10.68 1.27
C VAL A 131 -17.60 -9.98 0.14
N GLY A 132 -18.39 -8.97 0.50
CA GLY A 132 -19.11 -8.12 -0.41
C GLY A 132 -18.67 -6.67 -0.24
N ARG A 133 -18.46 -5.97 -1.35
CA ARG A 133 -18.15 -4.55 -1.33
C ARG A 133 -19.43 -3.73 -1.40
N LYS A 134 -19.68 -2.90 -0.40
CA LYS A 134 -20.75 -1.89 -0.44
C LYS A 134 -20.28 -0.71 -1.30
N SER A 135 -20.70 -0.69 -2.56
CA SER A 135 -20.46 0.44 -3.46
C SER A 135 -21.66 0.63 -4.39
N VAL A 136 -22.03 1.89 -4.60
CA VAL A 136 -23.02 2.29 -5.63
C VAL A 136 -22.45 2.16 -7.05
N ASP A 137 -21.12 2.14 -7.18
CA ASP A 137 -20.40 2.10 -8.44
C ASP A 137 -19.63 0.78 -8.56
N VAL A 138 -20.07 -0.06 -9.49
CA VAL A 138 -19.57 -1.42 -9.67
C VAL A 138 -18.22 -1.44 -10.39
N GLY A 139 -17.94 -0.39 -11.18
CA GLY A 139 -16.77 -0.29 -12.04
C GLY A 139 -15.67 0.64 -11.55
N ASN A 140 -16.00 1.68 -10.76
CA ASN A 140 -14.99 2.59 -10.23
C ASN A 140 -14.59 2.19 -8.80
N ILE A 141 -13.38 1.65 -8.68
CA ILE A 141 -12.79 1.19 -7.42
C ILE A 141 -11.85 2.26 -6.81
N PHE A 142 -11.69 3.38 -7.52
CA PHE A 142 -10.76 4.45 -7.16
C PHE A 142 -11.49 5.66 -6.60
N VAL A 143 -10.88 6.27 -5.58
CA VAL A 143 -11.37 7.52 -5.00
C VAL A 143 -10.99 8.68 -5.90
N GLN A 144 -11.98 9.51 -6.25
CA GLN A 144 -11.77 10.72 -7.05
C GLN A 144 -11.13 11.82 -6.18
N TYR A 145 -10.37 12.72 -6.81
CA TYR A 145 -9.82 13.89 -6.11
C TYR A 145 -10.87 14.96 -5.81
N GLY A 146 -10.71 15.65 -4.67
CA GLY A 146 -11.52 16.78 -4.24
C GLY A 146 -12.19 16.57 -2.89
N GLN A 147 -13.39 17.15 -2.76
CA GLN A 147 -14.17 17.20 -1.53
C GLN A 147 -15.53 16.51 -1.70
N GLY A 148 -16.11 16.05 -0.60
CA GLY A 148 -17.43 15.43 -0.55
C GLY A 148 -17.37 13.91 -0.31
N ALA A 149 -18.50 13.33 0.12
CA ALA A 149 -18.55 11.96 0.64
C ALA A 149 -18.02 10.89 -0.33
N THR A 150 -18.22 11.06 -1.65
CA THR A 150 -17.73 10.12 -2.67
C THR A 150 -16.25 10.31 -3.05
N ARG A 151 -15.60 11.33 -2.47
CA ARG A 151 -14.19 11.71 -2.70
C ARG A 151 -13.34 11.62 -1.43
N THR A 152 -13.94 11.09 -0.37
CA THR A 152 -13.35 10.94 0.95
C THR A 152 -13.19 9.46 1.27
N ALA A 153 -11.96 9.06 1.54
CA ALA A 153 -11.64 7.76 2.11
C ALA A 153 -11.98 7.76 3.60
N ASN A 154 -12.54 6.66 4.10
CA ASN A 154 -12.78 6.47 5.53
C ASN A 154 -11.88 5.33 6.01
N PHE A 155 -11.24 5.53 7.16
CA PHE A 155 -10.49 4.49 7.85
C PHE A 155 -11.06 4.33 9.25
N THR A 156 -11.22 3.09 9.68
CA THR A 156 -11.67 2.71 11.02
C THR A 156 -10.48 2.43 11.92
N GLY A 157 -10.53 2.85 13.19
CA GLY A 157 -9.48 2.55 14.16
C GLY A 157 -9.31 1.04 14.41
N GLY A 158 -8.07 0.57 14.60
CA GLY A 158 -7.77 -0.79 15.04
C GLY A 158 -6.40 -1.32 14.62
N THR A 159 -6.22 -2.63 14.78
CA THR A 159 -4.93 -3.29 14.59
C THR A 159 -4.64 -3.67 13.13
N GLY A 160 -5.64 -3.70 12.26
CA GLY A 160 -5.45 -4.12 10.87
C GLY A 160 -5.23 -2.97 9.89
N ASN A 161 -4.64 -3.33 8.75
CA ASN A 161 -4.38 -2.41 7.64
C ASN A 161 -5.63 -2.16 6.80
N GLN A 162 -5.74 -0.95 6.26
CA GLN A 162 -6.79 -0.54 5.33
C GLN A 162 -6.16 0.18 4.14
N CYS A 163 -6.61 -0.16 2.92
CA CYS A 163 -6.09 0.42 1.70
C CYS A 163 -7.08 1.38 1.03
N VAL A 164 -6.53 2.47 0.47
CA VAL A 164 -7.25 3.34 -0.47
C VAL A 164 -6.36 3.76 -1.64
N GLU A 165 -6.90 3.77 -2.85
CA GLU A 165 -6.23 4.19 -4.07
C GLU A 165 -7.07 5.24 -4.78
N PHE A 166 -6.39 6.30 -5.21
CA PHE A 166 -6.98 7.40 -5.95
C PHE A 166 -6.81 7.16 -7.45
N ILE A 167 -7.58 7.91 -8.25
CA ILE A 167 -7.69 7.71 -9.70
C ILE A 167 -6.39 7.74 -10.50
N ASP A 168 -5.33 8.34 -9.97
CA ASP A 168 -4.02 8.42 -10.63
C ASP A 168 -3.08 7.28 -10.20
N GLY A 169 -3.53 6.38 -9.32
CA GLY A 169 -2.75 5.29 -8.77
C GLY A 169 -2.02 5.61 -7.46
N MET A 170 -2.21 6.80 -6.87
CA MET A 170 -1.72 7.13 -5.53
C MET A 170 -2.45 6.27 -4.51
N ARG A 171 -1.70 5.45 -3.77
CA ARG A 171 -2.26 4.47 -2.82
C ARG A 171 -1.71 4.69 -1.42
N PHE A 172 -2.58 4.54 -0.44
CA PHE A 172 -2.24 4.53 0.97
C PHE A 172 -2.66 3.20 1.58
N THR A 173 -1.77 2.58 2.32
CA THR A 173 -2.08 1.49 3.25
C THR A 173 -1.89 2.05 4.64
N VAL A 174 -2.97 2.09 5.44
CA VAL A 174 -3.01 2.80 6.71
C VAL A 174 -3.51 1.87 7.80
N GLN A 175 -2.77 1.85 8.91
CA GLN A 175 -3.23 1.39 10.20
C GLN A 175 -3.26 2.60 11.15
N THR A 176 -4.40 2.78 11.82
CA THR A 176 -4.67 3.91 12.72
C THR A 176 -5.41 3.42 13.95
N ASN A 177 -5.22 4.08 15.10
CA ASN A 177 -5.98 3.77 16.32
C ASN A 177 -7.28 4.59 16.45
N LYS A 178 -7.55 5.48 15.49
CA LYS A 178 -8.75 6.30 15.46
C LYS A 178 -9.39 6.31 14.09
N ASP A 179 -10.70 6.44 14.09
CA ASP A 179 -11.47 6.72 12.89
C ASP A 179 -11.00 8.04 12.29
N LEU A 180 -10.67 8.01 10.99
CA LEU A 180 -10.26 9.21 10.26
C LEU A 180 -10.80 9.19 8.84
N GLN A 181 -11.12 10.38 8.37
CA GLN A 181 -11.49 10.64 6.99
C GLN A 181 -10.32 11.29 6.28
N MET A 182 -10.06 10.91 5.04
CA MET A 182 -8.97 11.46 4.22
C MET A 182 -9.49 11.83 2.84
N ASN A 183 -9.09 13.00 2.35
CA ASN A 183 -9.31 13.38 0.97
C ASN A 183 -8.02 13.97 0.39
N ILE A 184 -7.93 13.98 -0.94
CA ILE A 184 -6.78 14.54 -1.65
C ILE A 184 -7.27 15.55 -2.68
N GLU A 185 -6.63 16.71 -2.70
CA GLU A 185 -6.80 17.72 -3.74
C GLU A 185 -5.53 17.83 -4.58
N LEU A 186 -5.68 18.13 -5.86
CA LEU A 186 -4.56 18.49 -6.72
C LEU A 186 -4.47 20.01 -6.80
N LYS A 187 -3.27 20.55 -6.53
CA LYS A 187 -2.99 21.96 -6.72
C LYS A 187 -1.99 22.14 -7.86
N GLU A 188 -2.40 22.85 -8.89
CA GLU A 188 -1.55 23.22 -10.02
C GLU A 188 -0.45 24.19 -9.60
N GLY A 189 0.74 23.98 -10.18
CA GLY A 189 1.91 24.82 -10.00
C GLY A 189 2.73 24.42 -8.78
N VAL A 190 4.00 24.07 -9.00
CA VAL A 190 4.99 23.90 -7.93
C VAL A 190 6.00 25.04 -8.01
N ASN A 191 6.04 25.90 -6.99
CA ASN A 191 6.96 27.03 -6.97
C ASN A 191 8.41 26.54 -6.83
N PRO A 192 9.31 26.76 -7.80
CA PRO A 192 10.69 26.26 -7.74
C PRO A 192 11.46 26.77 -6.52
N LYS A 193 11.11 27.96 -5.99
CA LYS A 193 11.75 28.51 -4.78
C LYS A 193 11.44 27.71 -3.51
N THR A 194 10.42 26.86 -3.56
CA THR A 194 10.02 25.98 -2.45
C THR A 194 10.63 24.59 -2.55
N LEU A 195 11.43 24.31 -3.59
CA LEU A 195 12.11 23.03 -3.75
C LEU A 195 13.49 23.06 -3.08
N PRO A 196 14.00 21.92 -2.58
CA PRO A 196 15.39 21.79 -2.17
C PRO A 196 16.37 22.20 -3.28
N PRO A 197 17.57 22.69 -2.93
CA PRO A 197 18.63 22.94 -3.91
C PRO A 197 18.90 21.71 -4.79
N ASN A 198 19.19 21.94 -6.08
CA ASN A 198 19.50 20.90 -7.07
C ASN A 198 18.39 19.86 -7.27
N THR A 199 17.13 20.26 -7.03
CA THR A 199 15.97 19.42 -7.34
C THR A 199 14.96 20.17 -8.19
N VAL A 200 14.21 19.42 -8.99
CA VAL A 200 13.02 19.90 -9.69
C VAL A 200 11.83 19.03 -9.30
N SER A 201 10.62 19.56 -9.44
CA SER A 201 9.42 18.74 -9.30
C SER A 201 9.25 17.89 -10.55
N LEU A 202 8.95 16.60 -10.39
CA LEU A 202 8.62 15.70 -11.50
C LEU A 202 7.33 16.17 -12.18
N ASN A 203 6.34 16.54 -11.38
CA ASN A 203 5.01 16.95 -11.83
C ASN A 203 4.85 18.47 -11.74
N SER A 204 3.97 19.02 -12.58
CA SER A 204 3.57 20.43 -12.54
C SER A 204 2.57 20.74 -11.41
N PHE A 205 2.14 19.76 -10.65
CA PHE A 205 1.17 19.87 -9.56
C PHE A 205 1.71 19.24 -8.27
N MET A 206 0.99 19.46 -7.17
CA MET A 206 1.22 18.80 -5.88
C MET A 206 -0.08 18.15 -5.37
N TRP A 207 0.06 17.06 -4.64
CA TRP A 207 -1.05 16.47 -3.89
C TRP A 207 -1.18 17.18 -2.53
N ILE A 208 -2.39 17.57 -2.18
CA ILE A 208 -2.76 18.13 -0.89
C ILE A 208 -3.58 17.08 -0.16
N VAL A 209 -2.95 16.37 0.78
CA VAL A 209 -3.63 15.37 1.60
C VAL A 209 -4.14 16.06 2.86
N ASN A 210 -5.43 15.87 3.14
CA ASN A 210 -6.10 16.41 4.32
C ASN A 210 -6.80 15.27 5.05
N THR A 211 -6.70 15.25 6.38
CA THR A 211 -7.48 14.32 7.21
C THR A 211 -8.32 15.02 8.26
N SER A 212 -9.41 14.37 8.69
CA SER A 212 -10.22 14.84 9.81
C SER A 212 -9.51 14.81 11.16
N ALA A 213 -8.33 14.17 11.24
CA ALA A 213 -7.53 14.03 12.45
C ALA A 213 -6.05 14.39 12.18
N PRO A 214 -5.74 15.67 11.92
CA PRO A 214 -4.47 16.10 11.32
C PRO A 214 -3.22 15.83 12.16
N PHE A 215 -3.38 15.56 13.45
CA PHE A 215 -2.29 15.23 14.38
C PHE A 215 -2.23 13.75 14.77
N GLU A 216 -3.14 12.94 14.24
CA GLU A 216 -3.15 11.52 14.53
C GLU A 216 -1.90 10.87 13.94
N ARG A 217 -1.26 10.04 14.76
CA ARG A 217 -0.13 9.23 14.31
C ARG A 217 -0.67 7.96 13.71
N VAL A 218 -0.25 7.67 12.48
CA VAL A 218 -0.60 6.44 11.79
C VAL A 218 0.63 5.58 11.55
N ASN A 219 0.42 4.30 11.27
CA ASN A 219 1.41 3.46 10.62
C ASN A 219 0.95 3.30 9.18
N ALA A 220 1.59 3.99 8.24
CA ALA A 220 1.18 3.95 6.85
C ALA A 220 2.32 3.71 5.86
N GLU A 221 1.97 3.11 4.74
CA GLU A 221 2.76 3.09 3.50
C GLU A 221 2.03 3.94 2.46
N MET A 222 2.79 4.71 1.70
CA MET A 222 2.28 5.50 0.58
C MET A 222 2.99 5.09 -0.71
N LEU A 223 2.23 4.73 -1.73
CA LEU A 223 2.71 4.47 -3.09
C LEU A 223 2.34 5.66 -3.96
N VAL A 224 3.33 6.36 -4.48
CA VAL A 224 3.12 7.54 -5.33
C VAL A 224 3.41 7.17 -6.79
N PRO A 225 2.44 7.34 -7.71
CA PRO A 225 2.59 6.96 -9.11
C PRO A 225 3.63 7.85 -9.80
N CYS A 226 4.50 7.23 -10.61
CA CYS A 226 5.53 7.92 -11.39
C CYS A 226 5.71 7.35 -12.81
N GLU A 227 4.68 6.64 -13.31
CA GLU A 227 4.67 6.01 -14.63
C GLU A 227 5.03 6.99 -15.77
N ASN A 228 5.66 6.45 -16.82
CA ASN A 228 6.06 7.12 -18.07
C ASN A 228 7.22 8.12 -18.00
N MET A 229 7.68 8.54 -16.81
CA MET A 229 8.77 9.52 -16.70
C MET A 229 10.14 8.92 -16.35
N LEU A 230 10.20 7.72 -15.76
CA LEU A 230 11.48 7.03 -15.56
C LEU A 230 12.13 6.70 -16.91
N VAL A 231 11.35 6.20 -17.89
CA VAL A 231 11.85 5.92 -19.26
C VAL A 231 12.47 7.16 -19.92
N ALA A 232 11.89 8.33 -19.70
CA ALA A 232 12.41 9.61 -20.22
C ALA A 232 13.64 10.13 -19.46
N MET A 233 13.85 9.66 -18.22
CA MET A 233 14.92 10.13 -17.34
C MET A 233 16.18 9.30 -17.38
N ASN A 234 16.22 8.15 -18.08
CA ASN A 234 17.38 7.24 -18.20
C ASN A 234 18.68 7.99 -18.58
N PRO A 235 19.54 8.37 -17.61
CA PRO A 235 20.81 8.98 -17.92
C PRO A 235 21.85 7.85 -17.92
N ASP A 236 22.42 7.55 -19.08
CA ASP A 236 23.67 6.80 -19.20
C ASP A 236 23.73 5.47 -18.40
N GLY A 237 22.64 4.69 -18.39
CA GLY A 237 22.60 3.34 -17.81
C GLY A 237 22.40 3.28 -16.28
N SER A 238 22.12 4.40 -15.61
CA SER A 238 21.68 4.40 -14.20
C SER A 238 20.16 4.34 -14.11
N SER A 239 19.61 3.45 -13.29
CA SER A 239 18.16 3.37 -13.10
C SER A 239 17.64 4.72 -12.52
N PRO A 240 16.64 5.35 -13.16
CA PRO A 240 16.00 6.59 -12.71
C PRO A 240 15.35 6.46 -11.33
N SER A 241 15.15 5.23 -10.84
CA SER A 241 14.77 4.93 -9.45
C SER A 241 15.65 5.63 -8.40
N THR A 242 16.92 5.87 -8.71
CA THR A 242 17.88 6.47 -7.78
C THR A 242 17.72 7.98 -7.63
N MET A 243 16.98 8.63 -8.54
CA MET A 243 16.82 10.10 -8.60
C MET A 243 15.53 10.60 -7.96
N LEU A 244 14.53 9.73 -7.82
CA LEU A 244 13.21 10.10 -7.34
C LEU A 244 13.13 10.04 -5.81
N THR A 245 12.49 11.04 -5.22
CA THR A 245 12.15 11.03 -3.80
C THR A 245 10.89 11.84 -3.59
N VAL A 246 9.94 11.35 -2.80
CA VAL A 246 8.78 12.13 -2.38
C VAL A 246 9.22 13.19 -1.38
N GLY A 247 8.92 14.45 -1.69
CA GLY A 247 9.05 15.59 -0.79
C GLY A 247 7.72 15.88 -0.11
N ARG A 248 7.76 16.26 1.17
CA ARG A 248 6.59 16.70 1.93
C ARG A 248 6.80 18.11 2.49
N ARG A 249 5.70 18.83 2.61
CA ARG A 249 5.60 20.07 3.38
C ARG A 249 4.34 20.05 4.24
N ALA A 250 4.31 20.82 5.33
CA ALA A 250 3.12 20.95 6.16
C ALA A 250 1.91 21.44 5.35
N LEU A 251 0.72 20.97 5.75
CA LEU A 251 -0.55 21.39 5.14
C LEU A 251 -0.68 22.93 5.25
N ASN A 252 -1.12 23.57 4.17
CA ASN A 252 -1.26 25.02 4.05
C ASN A 252 0.00 25.86 4.31
N ALA A 253 1.19 25.28 4.25
CA ALA A 253 2.43 26.03 4.40
C ALA A 253 2.55 27.16 3.36
N THR A 254 2.65 28.39 3.84
CA THR A 254 2.84 29.59 3.01
C THR A 254 4.32 29.93 2.80
N SER A 255 5.21 29.30 3.58
CA SER A 255 6.66 29.46 3.52
C SER A 255 7.37 28.11 3.80
N GLY A 256 8.68 28.06 3.59
CA GLY A 256 9.48 26.84 3.76
C GLY A 256 9.53 25.96 2.51
N GLN A 257 10.54 25.12 2.47
CA GLN A 257 10.81 24.19 1.37
C GLN A 257 10.09 22.86 1.59
N PHE A 258 9.79 22.15 0.51
CA PHE A 258 9.54 20.71 0.56
C PHE A 258 10.80 20.02 1.06
N LEU A 259 10.65 19.07 1.97
CA LEU A 259 11.77 18.27 2.47
C LEU A 259 11.58 16.82 2.03
N PRO A 260 12.66 16.12 1.63
CA PRO A 260 12.61 14.68 1.39
C PRO A 260 11.97 13.93 2.55
N PHE A 261 10.93 13.15 2.29
CA PHE A 261 10.21 12.41 3.31
C PHE A 261 10.98 11.14 3.69
N ASN A 262 11.70 11.11 4.81
CA ASN A 262 12.49 9.92 5.20
C ASN A 262 13.35 9.36 4.03
N ARG A 263 14.24 10.21 3.49
CA ARG A 263 14.96 10.02 2.21
C ARG A 263 15.60 8.65 2.02
N ASP A 264 16.08 8.04 3.09
CA ASP A 264 16.85 6.78 3.03
C ASP A 264 15.97 5.54 3.10
N ALA A 265 14.68 5.70 3.42
CA ALA A 265 13.72 4.60 3.48
C ALA A 265 12.91 4.44 2.19
N GLN A 266 12.87 5.48 1.33
CA GLN A 266 12.14 5.42 0.08
C GLN A 266 12.88 4.61 -0.99
N TYR A 267 12.12 3.89 -1.81
CA TYR A 267 12.64 3.18 -2.98
C TYR A 267 11.62 3.23 -4.11
N VAL A 268 12.06 3.05 -5.36
CA VAL A 268 11.15 2.93 -6.50
C VAL A 268 10.94 1.46 -6.79
N ARG A 269 9.67 1.08 -6.93
CA ARG A 269 9.26 -0.24 -7.41
C ARG A 269 9.00 -0.10 -8.91
N GLU A 270 9.86 -0.72 -9.71
CA GLU A 270 9.74 -0.78 -11.16
C GLU A 270 8.96 -2.06 -11.51
N LEU A 271 7.93 -1.94 -12.35
CA LEU A 271 7.05 -3.01 -12.83
C LEU A 271 6.11 -3.69 -11.80
N PRO A 272 4.88 -4.06 -12.21
CA PRO A 272 4.25 -3.79 -13.52
C PRO A 272 3.90 -2.31 -13.72
N VAL A 273 3.98 -1.52 -12.65
CA VAL A 273 3.66 -0.09 -12.60
C VAL A 273 4.72 0.60 -11.75
N ASP A 274 5.27 1.70 -12.26
CA ASP A 274 6.33 2.44 -11.59
C ASP A 274 5.76 3.32 -10.46
N LYS A 275 6.14 3.01 -9.21
CA LYS A 275 5.73 3.77 -8.03
C LYS A 275 6.91 4.08 -7.12
N VAL A 276 6.93 5.28 -6.54
CA VAL A 276 7.80 5.58 -5.39
C VAL A 276 7.12 5.05 -4.14
N VAL A 277 7.78 4.14 -3.46
CA VAL A 277 7.33 3.57 -2.18
C VAL A 277 7.88 4.42 -1.05
N VAL A 278 6.98 4.93 -0.22
CA VAL A 278 7.29 5.69 0.98
C VAL A 278 6.81 4.90 2.20
N PRO A 279 7.70 4.12 2.83
CA PRO A 279 7.35 3.38 4.03
C PRO A 279 7.28 4.29 5.26
N GLN A 280 6.58 3.84 6.30
CA GLN A 280 6.54 4.47 7.63
C GLN A 280 6.07 5.93 7.61
N VAL A 281 5.03 6.22 6.85
CA VAL A 281 4.34 7.50 6.92
C VAL A 281 3.63 7.59 8.26
N THR A 282 4.10 8.49 9.14
CA THR A 282 3.53 8.63 10.50
C THR A 282 2.43 9.67 10.62
N GLN A 283 2.22 10.49 9.59
CA GLN A 283 1.22 11.55 9.54
C GLN A 283 0.86 11.82 8.08
N LEU A 284 -0.43 11.76 7.76
CA LEU A 284 -0.92 11.84 6.37
C LEU A 284 -1.03 13.27 5.85
N ASP A 285 -1.49 14.21 6.68
CA ASP A 285 -1.70 15.61 6.26
C ASP A 285 -0.44 16.27 5.69
N GLY A 286 -0.58 16.94 4.56
CA GLY A 286 0.54 17.66 3.98
C GLY A 286 0.39 17.95 2.50
N GLN A 287 1.39 18.63 1.99
CA GLN A 287 1.59 18.84 0.56
C GLN A 287 2.70 17.91 0.11
N TYR A 288 2.49 17.18 -0.98
CA TYR A 288 3.41 16.19 -1.50
C TYR A 288 3.77 16.47 -2.95
N VAL A 289 5.04 16.27 -3.28
CA VAL A 289 5.58 16.36 -4.64
C VAL A 289 6.58 15.22 -4.84
N ILE A 290 6.81 14.80 -6.08
CA ILE A 290 7.96 13.97 -6.40
C ILE A 290 9.11 14.91 -6.79
N LEU A 291 10.21 14.81 -6.07
CA LEU A 291 11.45 15.53 -6.33
C LEU A 291 12.34 14.67 -7.23
N VAL A 292 12.90 15.29 -8.25
CA VAL A 292 13.90 14.73 -9.14
C VAL A 292 15.23 15.38 -8.76
N GLY A 293 16.14 14.58 -8.22
CA GLY A 293 17.49 15.01 -7.85
C GLY A 293 18.56 14.41 -8.77
N GLN A 294 19.82 14.55 -8.36
CA GLN A 294 20.93 13.86 -9.01
C GLN A 294 20.90 12.35 -8.72
N ALA A 295 21.36 11.54 -9.67
CA ALA A 295 21.45 10.09 -9.52
C ALA A 295 22.30 9.69 -8.31
N LYS A 296 21.82 8.73 -7.50
CA LYS A 296 22.64 8.10 -6.47
C LYS A 296 23.50 7.02 -7.13
N SER A 297 24.77 6.92 -6.74
CA SER A 297 25.63 5.80 -7.14
C SER A 297 25.10 4.51 -6.51
N VAL A 298 24.92 3.45 -7.32
CA VAL A 298 24.46 2.14 -6.83
C VAL A 298 25.40 1.64 -5.73
N GLY A 299 24.87 1.42 -4.51
CA GLY A 299 25.61 0.82 -3.39
C GLY A 299 26.33 1.78 -2.43
N GLN A 300 26.18 3.11 -2.53
CA GLN A 300 26.70 4.02 -1.49
C GLN A 300 25.63 4.32 -0.42
N THR A 301 25.82 3.79 0.80
CA THR A 301 25.40 4.51 2.00
C THR A 301 26.33 5.72 2.13
N MET A 302 25.77 6.94 2.12
CA MET A 302 26.62 8.12 2.36
C MET A 302 27.24 8.03 3.77
N PRO A 303 28.46 8.54 3.97
CA PRO A 303 29.09 8.54 5.28
C PRO A 303 28.19 9.28 6.27
N HIS A 304 28.01 8.68 7.45
CA HIS A 304 27.42 9.31 8.62
C HIS A 304 27.87 10.78 8.69
N ALA A 305 26.90 11.71 8.78
CA ALA A 305 27.19 13.11 9.04
C ALA A 305 28.19 13.18 10.19
N GLY A 306 29.38 13.69 9.91
CA GLY A 306 30.48 13.71 10.86
C GLY A 306 30.01 14.33 12.17
N ILE A 307 30.07 13.55 13.24
CA ILE A 307 30.08 14.08 14.60
C ILE A 307 31.16 15.15 14.60
N VAL A 308 30.75 16.41 14.73
CA VAL A 308 31.65 17.52 14.99
C VAL A 308 32.39 17.15 16.27
N LYS A 309 33.62 16.66 16.13
CA LYS A 309 34.51 16.42 17.26
C LYS A 309 34.71 17.75 17.95
N ALA A 310 34.24 17.85 19.19
CA ALA A 310 34.49 18.98 20.08
C ALA A 310 35.99 19.32 20.07
N GLY A 311 36.29 20.60 19.86
CA GLY A 311 37.64 21.10 19.65
C GLY A 311 38.62 20.66 20.74
N LYS A 312 39.79 20.18 20.31
CA LYS A 312 40.95 20.04 21.19
C LYS A 312 41.35 21.44 21.65
N ARG A 313 41.19 21.70 22.95
CA ARG A 313 41.77 22.84 23.67
C ARG A 313 43.26 22.90 23.37
N ASN A 314 43.69 24.04 22.82
CA ASN A 314 45.09 24.40 22.74
C ASN A 314 45.61 24.62 24.16
N THR A 315 46.42 23.69 24.66
CA THR A 315 47.11 23.80 25.95
C THR A 315 48.60 23.55 25.73
N GLY A 316 49.37 24.63 25.81
CA GLY A 316 50.75 24.65 26.27
C GLY A 316 51.85 24.23 25.30
N ARG A 317 52.67 25.20 24.87
CA ARG A 317 54.10 25.17 25.25
C ARG A 317 54.72 26.56 25.28
N THR A 318 55.27 26.86 26.45
CA THR A 318 56.00 28.04 26.89
C THR A 318 57.48 28.02 26.47
N GLY A 319 58.02 29.19 26.12
CA GLY A 319 59.18 29.79 26.81
C GLY A 319 60.56 29.79 26.14
N ARG A 320 61.05 31.01 25.79
CA ARG A 320 62.34 31.68 26.17
C ARG A 320 62.62 32.82 25.17
N SER A 321 62.61 34.12 25.51
CA SER A 321 63.43 34.94 26.45
C SER A 321 64.82 35.32 25.92
N GLY A 322 65.07 36.64 25.83
CA GLY A 322 66.35 37.34 25.59
C GLY A 322 66.41 38.01 24.21
N ASP A 323 66.69 39.30 24.01
CA ASP A 323 67.20 40.36 24.88
C ASP A 323 66.88 41.74 24.27
N LEU A 324 66.63 42.71 25.15
CA LEU A 324 66.66 44.14 24.87
C LEU A 324 68.10 44.65 24.96
N ARG A 325 68.52 45.54 24.06
CA ARG A 325 69.21 46.79 24.43
C ARG A 325 69.45 47.74 23.25
N SER A 326 69.16 49.01 23.58
CA SER A 326 69.56 50.30 23.00
C SER A 326 69.29 50.58 21.53
#